data_AF-A0A919AH07-F1
#
_entry.id   AF-A0A919AH07-F1
#
_cell.length_a   1.000
_cell.length_b   1.000
_cell.length_c   1.000
_cell.angle_alpha   90.00
_cell.angle_beta   90.00
_cell.angle_gamma   90.00
#
_symmetry.space_group_name_H-M   'P 1'
#
loop_
_entity.id
_entity.type
_entity.pdbx_description
1 polymer ?
#
loop_
_entity_poly.entity_id
_entity_poly.type
_entity_poly.pdbx_seq_one_letter_code
_entity_poly.pdbx_strand_id
1 'polypeptide(L)'
;MTSAEELTAAADLLQPLAEAAQADLETADYWQCYDPATAWRDGFLNGMGGKCSDLVGHFTPAFALELVRLFRSEARRLTIHTHPDWQDVVAPHAVALARAILGGSR
;
A
#
# COMPACT_ATOMS: atom_id res chain seq x y z
N MET A 1 11.63 16.75 5.41
CA MET A 1 11.21 15.72 4.45
C MET A 1 10.35 16.42 3.41
N THR A 2 10.72 16.36 2.14
CA THR A 2 9.93 16.86 1.01
C THR A 2 8.79 15.89 0.69
N SER A 3 7.80 16.32 -0.09
CA SER A 3 6.69 15.44 -0.48
C SER A 3 7.15 14.25 -1.33
N ALA A 4 8.15 14.45 -2.19
CA ALA A 4 8.80 13.35 -2.92
C ALA A 4 9.50 12.35 -1.97
N GLU A 5 10.14 12.83 -0.90
CA GLU A 5 10.73 11.96 0.13
C GLU A 5 9.66 11.22 0.93
N GLU A 6 8.52 11.83 1.24
CA GLU A 6 7.38 11.17 1.90
C GLU A 6 6.80 10.03 1.06
N LEU A 7 6.60 10.27 -0.25
CA LEU A 7 6.16 9.24 -1.19
C LEU A 7 7.16 8.08 -1.26
N THR A 8 8.46 8.41 -1.31
CA THR A 8 9.53 7.40 -1.34
C THR A 8 9.53 6.57 -0.05
N ALA A 9 9.41 7.22 1.11
CA ALA A 9 9.37 6.55 2.40
C ALA A 9 8.13 5.64 2.56
N ALA A 10 6.96 6.08 2.09
CA ALA A 10 5.77 5.24 2.08
C ALA A 10 5.91 4.01 1.16
N ALA A 11 6.56 4.19 0.01
CA ALA A 11 6.88 3.09 -0.90
C ALA A 11 7.88 2.10 -0.29
N ASP A 12 8.94 2.60 0.36
CA ASP A 12 9.94 1.79 1.06
C ASP A 12 9.32 0.96 2.19
N LEU A 13 8.35 1.51 2.91
CA LEU A 13 7.61 0.82 3.94
C LEU A 13 6.69 -0.27 3.38
N LEU A 14 5.88 0.07 2.37
CA LEU A 14 4.87 -0.85 1.83
C LEU A 14 5.45 -2.01 1.05
N GLN A 15 6.53 -1.77 0.29
CA GLN A 15 7.05 -2.77 -0.64
C GLN A 15 7.38 -4.12 0.02
N PRO A 16 8.23 -4.19 1.06
CA PRO A 16 8.56 -5.47 1.68
C PRO A 16 7.35 -6.12 2.37
N LEU A 17 6.41 -5.34 2.91
CA LEU A 17 5.19 -5.86 3.54
C LEU A 17 4.27 -6.51 2.50
N ALA A 18 4.07 -5.84 1.37
CA ALA A 18 3.23 -6.33 0.29
C ALA A 18 3.86 -7.56 -0.39
N GLU A 19 5.18 -7.55 -0.62
CA GLU A 19 5.90 -8.71 -1.18
C GLU A 19 5.82 -9.92 -0.25
N ALA A 20 6.03 -9.72 1.07
CA ALA A 20 5.91 -10.79 2.05
C ALA A 20 4.49 -11.35 2.15
N ALA A 21 3.47 -10.48 2.17
CA ALA A 21 2.08 -10.90 2.23
C ALA A 21 1.62 -11.63 0.96
N GLN A 22 2.12 -11.20 -0.22
CA GLN A 22 1.85 -11.90 -1.49
C GLN A 22 2.48 -13.29 -1.49
N ALA A 23 3.73 -13.42 -1.04
CA ALA A 23 4.40 -14.71 -0.94
C ALA A 23 3.72 -15.65 0.06
N ASP A 24 3.28 -15.12 1.22
CA ASP A 24 2.53 -15.89 2.21
C ASP A 24 1.20 -16.39 1.64
N LEU A 25 0.44 -15.52 0.95
CA LEU A 25 -0.81 -15.88 0.28
C LEU A 25 -0.66 -17.01 -0.75
N GLU A 26 0.48 -17.06 -1.44
CA GLU A 26 0.79 -18.05 -2.47
C GLU A 26 1.29 -19.39 -1.91
N THR A 27 1.91 -19.38 -0.74
CA THR A 27 2.70 -20.54 -0.27
C THR A 27 2.27 -21.12 1.08
N ALA A 28 1.65 -20.35 1.96
CA ALA A 28 1.32 -20.82 3.29
C ALA A 28 0.07 -21.73 3.29
N ASP A 29 0.14 -22.84 4.02
CA ASP A 29 -0.94 -23.83 4.14
C ASP A 29 -2.25 -23.22 4.66
N TYR A 30 -2.17 -22.12 5.42
CA TYR A 30 -3.33 -21.40 5.92
C TYR A 30 -4.28 -20.94 4.79
N TRP A 31 -3.73 -20.49 3.65
CA TRP A 31 -4.51 -19.94 2.56
C TRP A 31 -5.01 -20.99 1.56
N GLN A 32 -4.44 -22.20 1.58
CA GLN A 32 -4.74 -23.26 0.61
C GLN A 32 -6.18 -23.80 0.72
N CYS A 33 -6.86 -23.56 1.84
CA CYS A 33 -8.26 -23.99 2.02
C CYS A 33 -9.29 -23.04 1.38
N TYR A 34 -8.86 -21.87 0.90
CA TYR A 34 -9.72 -20.89 0.22
C TYR A 34 -9.52 -20.93 -1.31
N ASP A 35 -10.48 -20.38 -2.06
CA ASP A 35 -10.31 -20.14 -3.50
C ASP A 35 -9.17 -19.12 -3.72
N PRO A 36 -8.14 -19.41 -4.52
CA PRO A 36 -7.02 -18.49 -4.75
C PRO A 36 -7.46 -17.08 -5.19
N ALA A 37 -8.57 -16.95 -5.93
CA ALA A 37 -9.06 -15.65 -6.41
C ALA A 37 -9.62 -14.77 -5.29
N THR A 38 -10.06 -15.36 -4.18
CA THR A 38 -10.70 -14.66 -3.06
C THR A 38 -10.04 -14.92 -1.71
N ALA A 39 -8.98 -15.74 -1.67
CA ALA A 39 -8.32 -16.24 -0.47
C ALA A 39 -8.00 -15.12 0.52
N TRP A 40 -7.42 -14.00 0.06
CA TRP A 40 -7.13 -12.84 0.91
C TRP A 40 -8.37 -12.33 1.64
N ARG A 41 -9.40 -11.95 0.89
CA ARG A 41 -10.66 -11.42 1.45
C ARG A 41 -11.30 -12.44 2.38
N ASP A 42 -11.40 -13.69 1.91
CA ASP A 42 -12.10 -14.74 2.64
C ASP A 42 -11.38 -15.09 3.95
N GLY A 43 -10.04 -15.07 3.99
CA GLY A 43 -9.30 -15.26 5.24
C GLY A 43 -9.57 -14.18 6.28
N PHE A 44 -9.64 -12.89 5.89
CA PHE A 44 -9.98 -11.81 6.82
C PHE A 44 -11.44 -11.85 7.29
N LEU A 45 -12.37 -12.18 6.40
CA LEU A 45 -13.78 -12.34 6.74
C LEU A 45 -14.02 -13.52 7.67
N ASN A 46 -13.36 -14.65 7.45
CA ASN A 46 -13.51 -15.84 8.27
C ASN A 46 -12.73 -15.75 9.60
N GLY A 47 -11.58 -15.08 9.61
CA GLY A 47 -10.72 -14.96 10.80
C GLY A 47 -11.21 -13.93 11.81
N MET A 48 -11.59 -12.72 11.34
CA MET A 48 -12.00 -11.62 12.22
C MET A 48 -13.46 -11.19 12.02
N GLY A 49 -13.94 -11.19 10.77
CA GLY A 49 -15.29 -10.74 10.40
C GLY A 49 -15.57 -9.25 10.68
N GLY A 50 -16.78 -8.82 10.28
CA GLY A 50 -17.27 -7.45 10.50
C GLY A 50 -16.66 -6.39 9.58
N LYS A 51 -17.09 -5.14 9.79
CA LYS A 51 -16.83 -4.01 8.86
C LYS A 51 -15.36 -3.69 8.63
N CYS A 52 -14.49 -3.94 9.63
CA CYS A 52 -13.05 -3.73 9.48
C CYS A 52 -12.44 -4.78 8.55
N SER A 53 -12.85 -6.06 8.69
CA SER A 53 -12.44 -7.12 7.78
C SER A 53 -12.97 -6.92 6.37
N ASP A 54 -14.22 -6.44 6.23
CA ASP A 54 -14.80 -6.09 4.93
C ASP A 54 -13.89 -5.09 4.19
N LEU A 55 -13.43 -4.04 4.89
CA LEU A 55 -12.57 -3.02 4.31
C LEU A 55 -11.17 -3.55 3.97
N VAL A 56 -10.49 -4.22 4.91
CA VAL A 56 -9.10 -4.69 4.68
C VAL A 56 -9.03 -5.81 3.65
N GLY A 57 -10.09 -6.61 3.50
CA GLY A 57 -10.20 -7.64 2.48
C GLY A 57 -10.15 -7.10 1.04
N HIS A 58 -10.41 -5.80 0.84
CA HIS A 58 -10.27 -5.12 -0.46
C HIS A 58 -8.89 -4.51 -0.69
N PHE A 59 -8.08 -4.34 0.36
CA PHE A 59 -6.72 -3.81 0.27
C PHE A 59 -5.70 -4.95 0.18
N THR A 60 -5.68 -5.62 -0.97
CA THR A 60 -4.83 -6.80 -1.22
C THR A 60 -3.33 -6.46 -1.30
N PRO A 61 -2.43 -7.45 -1.16
CA PRO A 61 -1.00 -7.24 -1.39
C PRO A 61 -0.72 -6.69 -2.78
N ALA A 62 -1.40 -7.19 -3.81
CA ALA A 62 -1.31 -6.66 -5.18
C ALA A 62 -1.70 -5.17 -5.28
N PHE A 63 -2.77 -4.74 -4.59
CA PHE A 63 -3.13 -3.31 -4.52
C PHE A 63 -2.01 -2.48 -3.87
N ALA A 64 -1.41 -2.96 -2.78
CA ALA A 64 -0.29 -2.28 -2.13
C ALA A 64 0.94 -2.17 -3.06
N LEU A 65 1.22 -3.18 -3.87
CA LEU A 65 2.29 -3.12 -4.88
C LEU A 65 2.03 -2.07 -5.97
N GLU A 66 0.78 -1.90 -6.42
CA GLU A 66 0.44 -0.82 -7.35
C GLU A 66 0.55 0.57 -6.69
N LEU A 67 0.21 0.70 -5.40
CA LEU A 67 0.47 1.93 -4.65
C LEU A 67 1.97 2.24 -4.54
N VAL A 68 2.82 1.23 -4.30
CA VAL A 68 4.28 1.39 -4.32
C VAL A 68 4.73 1.96 -5.66
N ARG A 69 4.28 1.38 -6.78
CA ARG A 69 4.63 1.87 -8.13
C ARG A 69 4.16 3.30 -8.37
N LEU A 70 2.93 3.62 -7.96
CA LEU A 70 2.39 4.98 -8.01
C LEU A 70 3.27 5.96 -7.25
N PHE A 71 3.62 5.65 -6.01
CA PHE A 71 4.45 6.53 -5.17
C PHE A 71 5.85 6.73 -5.73
N ARG A 72 6.50 5.67 -6.24
CA ARG A 72 7.81 5.80 -6.91
C ARG A 72 7.72 6.68 -8.15
N SER A 73 6.68 6.50 -8.96
CA SER A 73 6.44 7.30 -10.17
C SER A 73 6.22 8.78 -9.83
N GLU A 74 5.35 9.07 -8.86
CA GLU A 74 5.05 10.43 -8.43
C GLU A 74 6.25 11.10 -7.75
N ALA A 75 6.98 10.40 -6.88
CA ALA A 75 8.20 10.91 -6.27
C ALA A 75 9.23 11.32 -7.32
N ARG A 76 9.44 10.48 -8.33
CA ARG A 76 10.33 10.77 -9.46
C ARG A 76 9.84 12.00 -10.24
N ARG A 77 8.55 12.06 -10.58
CA ARG A 77 7.95 13.19 -11.32
C ARG A 77 8.14 14.51 -10.57
N LEU A 78 7.86 14.52 -9.27
CA LEU A 78 8.02 15.70 -8.41
C LEU A 78 9.48 16.13 -8.30
N THR A 79 10.40 15.17 -8.11
CA THR A 79 11.84 15.46 -8.00
C THR A 79 12.39 16.12 -9.27
N ILE A 80 11.96 15.66 -10.45
CA ILE A 80 12.48 16.16 -11.73
C ILE A 80 11.83 17.49 -12.14
N HIS A 81 10.52 17.64 -11.91
CA HIS A 81 9.74 18.70 -12.55
C HIS A 81 9.14 19.74 -11.59
N THR A 82 9.28 19.57 -10.27
CA THR A 82 8.59 20.42 -9.29
C THR A 82 9.54 20.89 -8.20
N HIS A 83 9.63 22.21 -8.02
CA HIS A 83 10.38 22.79 -6.91
C HIS A 83 9.82 22.27 -5.56
N PRO A 84 10.67 21.92 -4.58
CA PRO A 84 10.25 21.31 -3.31
C PRO A 84 9.05 21.99 -2.63
N ASP A 85 9.07 23.32 -2.54
CA ASP A 85 8.02 24.12 -1.88
C ASP A 85 6.63 24.04 -2.55
N TRP A 86 6.53 23.47 -3.75
CA TRP A 86 5.28 23.37 -4.52
C TRP A 86 4.77 21.94 -4.65
N GLN A 87 5.51 20.94 -4.16
CA GLN A 87 5.20 19.53 -4.39
C GLN A 87 3.86 19.12 -3.78
N ASP A 88 3.52 19.61 -2.58
CA ASP A 88 2.22 19.38 -1.93
C ASP A 88 1.05 19.94 -2.73
N VAL A 89 1.24 21.04 -3.45
CA VAL A 89 0.20 21.66 -4.29
C VAL A 89 0.03 20.90 -5.61
N VAL A 90 1.12 20.35 -6.15
CA VAL A 90 1.13 19.66 -7.44
C VAL A 90 0.65 18.20 -7.36
N ALA A 91 0.83 17.53 -6.22
CA ALA A 91 0.42 16.13 -6.02
C ALA A 91 -0.30 15.88 -4.67
N PRO A 92 -1.30 16.70 -4.30
CA PRO A 92 -1.85 16.71 -2.94
C PRO A 92 -2.38 15.35 -2.48
N HIS A 93 -3.03 14.60 -3.37
CA HIS A 93 -3.63 13.30 -3.03
C HIS A 93 -2.60 12.19 -2.87
N ALA A 94 -1.58 12.14 -3.73
CA ALA A 94 -0.52 11.14 -3.60
C ALA A 94 0.22 11.32 -2.26
N VAL A 95 0.51 12.58 -1.91
CA VAL A 95 1.16 12.92 -0.64
C VAL A 95 0.27 12.61 0.56
N ALA A 96 -1.03 12.93 0.48
CA ALA A 96 -1.98 12.58 1.53
C ALA A 96 -2.06 11.07 1.77
N LEU A 97 -2.07 10.26 0.71
CA LEU A 97 -2.04 8.80 0.82
C LEU A 97 -0.75 8.31 1.48
N ALA A 98 0.41 8.80 1.06
CA ALA A 98 1.69 8.45 1.67
C ALA A 98 1.73 8.81 3.17
N ARG A 99 1.25 10.01 3.53
CA ARG A 99 1.14 10.43 4.93
C ARG A 99 0.18 9.57 5.75
N ALA A 100 -0.94 9.13 5.17
CA ALA A 100 -1.88 8.23 5.85
C ALA A 100 -1.23 6.87 6.17
N ILE A 101 -0.46 6.32 5.22
CA ILE A 101 0.29 5.07 5.42
C ILE A 101 1.36 5.22 6.49
N LEU A 102 2.18 6.28 6.40
CA LEU A 102 3.23 6.55 7.38
C LEU A 102 2.67 6.86 8.78
N GLY A 103 1.52 7.53 8.85
CA GLY A 103 0.83 7.85 10.10
C GLY A 103 0.17 6.64 10.77
N GLY A 104 -0.31 5.67 9.99
CA GLY A 104 -0.88 4.42 10.51
C GLY A 104 0.15 3.44 11.08
N SER A 105 1.45 3.70 10.90
CA SER A 105 2.55 2.86 11.40
C SER A 105 3.19 3.40 12.70
N ARG A 106 2.55 4.38 13.36
CA ARG A 106 3.00 5.00 14.61
C ARG A 106 2.37 4.36 15.84
#